data_AF-A0A6A5US70-F1
#
_entry.id   AF-A0A6A5US70-F1
#
_cell.length_a   1.000
_cell.length_b   1.000
_cell.length_c   1.000
_cell.angle_alpha   90.00
_cell.angle_beta   90.00
_cell.angle_gamma   90.00
#
_symmetry.space_group_name_H-M   'P 1'
#
loop_
_entity.id
_entity.type
_entity.pdbx_description
1 polymer ?
#
loop_
_entity_poly.entity_id
_entity_poly.type
_entity_poly.pdbx_seq_one_letter_code
_entity_poly.pdbx_strand_id
1 'polypeptide(L)'
;MDKASQALAENLPEGIPNTYAARSAHTNVPISTLGHRKRGRRSREDKAIDQRYLYPYEENAVSDFLTRSAALGQPVRVKYMPAIAFSATRHRPEADRPLKPPHYNWAKRFETRRTELIARTNKPQDWNRYNIYDKVIH
;
A
#
# COMPACT_ATOMS: atom_id res chain seq x y z
N MET A 1 1.32 12.31 -9.26
CA MET A 1 0.35 13.00 -10.11
C MET A 1 -0.02 12.02 -11.22
N ASP A 2 -1.30 11.73 -11.42
CA ASP A 2 -1.71 10.75 -12.44
C ASP A 2 -1.53 11.30 -13.86
N LYS A 3 -1.38 10.40 -14.84
CA LYS A 3 -1.07 10.74 -16.25
C LYS A 3 -2.02 11.80 -16.83
N ALA A 4 -3.29 11.76 -16.45
CA ALA A 4 -4.29 12.69 -16.96
C ALA A 4 -4.20 14.09 -16.31
N SER A 5 -3.72 14.20 -15.06
CA SER A 5 -3.42 15.48 -14.43
C SER A 5 -2.12 16.09 -14.97
N GLN A 6 -1.10 15.26 -15.22
CA GLN A 6 0.11 15.68 -15.94
C GLN A 6 -0.23 16.21 -17.33
N ALA A 7 -1.06 15.48 -18.07
CA ALA A 7 -1.54 15.88 -19.39
C ALA A 7 -2.34 17.19 -19.41
N LEU A 8 -2.84 17.68 -18.26
CA LEU A 8 -3.46 19.00 -18.13
C LEU A 8 -2.47 20.08 -17.70
N ALA A 9 -1.44 19.71 -16.93
CA ALA A 9 -0.42 20.62 -16.40
C ALA A 9 0.70 20.90 -17.42
N GLU A 10 1.04 19.95 -18.28
CA GLU A 10 2.07 20.10 -19.30
C GLU A 10 1.66 21.11 -20.38
N ASN A 11 2.63 21.93 -20.80
CA ASN A 11 2.48 22.81 -21.94
C ASN A 11 2.54 21.98 -23.23
N LEU A 12 1.64 22.29 -24.16
CA LEU A 12 1.68 21.67 -25.49
C LEU A 12 2.78 22.32 -26.33
N PRO A 13 3.39 21.56 -27.27
CA PRO A 13 4.30 22.10 -28.27
C PRO A 13 3.70 23.29 -29.03
N GLU A 14 4.56 24.22 -29.42
CA GLU A 14 4.19 25.41 -30.16
C GLU A 14 3.53 25.03 -31.51
N GLY A 15 2.37 25.62 -31.80
CA GLY A 15 1.54 25.28 -32.97
C GLY A 15 0.41 24.28 -32.71
N ILE A 16 0.37 23.62 -31.54
CA ILE A 16 -0.76 22.75 -31.16
C ILE A 16 -1.81 23.55 -30.38
N PRO A 17 -3.09 23.56 -30.80
CA PRO A 17 -4.13 24.29 -30.08
C PRO A 17 -4.37 23.68 -28.70
N ASN A 18 -4.53 24.53 -27.67
CA ASN A 18 -4.76 24.10 -26.28
C ASN A 18 -6.20 23.61 -26.05
N THR A 19 -6.61 22.58 -26.76
CA THR A 19 -7.92 21.91 -26.66
C THR A 19 -7.77 20.52 -26.09
N TYR A 20 -8.86 19.95 -25.53
CA TYR A 20 -8.81 18.57 -25.04
C TYR A 20 -8.54 17.54 -26.13
N ALA A 21 -9.00 17.78 -27.36
CA ALA A 21 -8.75 16.88 -28.49
C ALA A 21 -7.26 16.81 -28.81
N ALA A 22 -6.59 17.97 -28.91
CA ALA A 22 -5.16 18.05 -29.11
C ALA A 22 -4.35 17.44 -27.94
N ARG A 23 -4.73 17.72 -26.68
CA ARG A 23 -4.11 17.09 -25.51
C ARG A 23 -4.28 15.57 -25.51
N SER A 24 -5.47 15.09 -25.86
CA SER A 24 -5.76 13.66 -25.95
C SER A 24 -4.92 12.99 -27.01
N ALA A 25 -4.75 13.61 -28.18
CA ALA A 25 -3.92 13.10 -29.26
C ALA A 25 -2.43 13.06 -28.87
N HIS A 26 -1.93 14.10 -28.20
CA HIS A 26 -0.54 14.19 -27.77
C HIS A 26 -0.18 13.22 -26.64
N THR A 27 -1.04 13.11 -25.62
CA THR A 27 -0.74 12.36 -24.38
C THR A 27 -1.30 10.94 -24.37
N ASN A 28 -2.09 10.60 -25.39
CA ASN A 28 -2.86 9.35 -25.49
C ASN A 28 -3.71 9.11 -24.23
N VAL A 29 -4.37 10.17 -23.74
CA VAL A 29 -5.33 10.14 -22.62
C VAL A 29 -6.70 10.52 -23.17
N PRO A 30 -7.75 9.72 -22.98
CA PRO A 30 -9.07 10.04 -23.53
C PRO A 30 -9.60 11.41 -23.10
N ILE A 31 -10.24 12.12 -24.04
CA ILE A 31 -10.87 13.43 -23.83
C ILE A 31 -11.79 13.43 -22.60
N SER A 32 -12.58 12.36 -22.42
CA SER A 32 -13.49 12.20 -21.28
C SER A 32 -12.73 12.14 -19.95
N THR A 33 -11.59 11.45 -19.91
CA THR A 33 -10.72 11.38 -18.73
C THR A 33 -10.15 12.76 -18.39
N LEU A 34 -9.64 13.52 -19.38
CA LEU A 34 -9.17 14.90 -19.17
C LEU A 34 -10.29 15.81 -18.66
N GLY A 35 -11.48 15.71 -19.24
CA GLY A 35 -12.64 16.48 -18.81
C GLY A 35 -13.10 16.13 -17.39
N HIS A 36 -13.01 14.86 -16.97
CA HIS A 36 -13.30 14.48 -15.58
C HIS A 36 -12.25 15.02 -14.61
N ARG A 37 -10.96 15.02 -15.00
CA ARG A 37 -9.85 15.54 -14.20
C ARG A 37 -9.96 17.04 -13.97
N LYS A 38 -10.22 17.83 -15.01
CA LYS A 38 -10.40 19.29 -14.88
C LYS A 38 -11.59 19.65 -13.97
N ARG A 39 -12.62 18.80 -13.93
CA ARG A 39 -13.77 18.93 -13.00
C ARG A 39 -13.50 18.42 -11.59
N GLY A 40 -12.26 18.04 -11.27
CA GLY A 40 -11.84 17.63 -9.92
C GLY A 40 -12.15 16.17 -9.55
N ARG A 41 -12.57 15.32 -10.49
CA ARG A 41 -12.80 13.90 -10.19
C ARG A 41 -11.47 13.22 -9.87
N ARG A 42 -11.31 12.58 -8.71
CA ARG A 42 -10.10 11.84 -8.29
C ARG A 42 -9.78 10.65 -9.18
N SER A 43 -8.51 10.21 -9.21
CA SER A 43 -8.08 9.10 -10.05
C SER A 43 -8.52 7.80 -9.40
N ARG A 44 -8.57 6.72 -10.17
CA ARG A 44 -8.88 5.41 -9.60
C ARG A 44 -7.81 5.01 -8.58
N GLU A 45 -6.57 5.40 -8.85
CA GLU A 45 -5.41 5.18 -7.98
C GLU A 45 -5.50 6.03 -6.71
N ASP A 46 -5.75 7.33 -6.82
CA ASP A 46 -5.93 8.22 -5.66
C ASP A 46 -7.09 7.76 -4.80
N LYS A 47 -8.22 7.44 -5.43
CA LYS A 47 -9.38 6.86 -4.74
C LYS A 47 -9.01 5.55 -4.03
N ALA A 48 -8.20 4.71 -4.66
CA ALA A 48 -7.75 3.47 -4.04
C ALA A 48 -6.79 3.70 -2.87
N ILE A 49 -5.98 4.76 -2.90
CA ILE A 49 -5.13 5.18 -1.77
C ILE A 49 -6.00 5.69 -0.62
N ASP A 50 -6.97 6.56 -0.90
CA ASP A 50 -7.89 7.10 0.10
C ASP A 50 -8.75 6.02 0.76
N GLN A 51 -9.08 4.96 0.02
CA GLN A 51 -9.85 3.83 0.52
C GLN A 51 -8.99 2.79 1.26
N ARG A 52 -7.69 3.04 1.47
CA ARG A 52 -6.86 2.14 2.27
C ARG A 52 -7.25 2.21 3.73
N TYR A 53 -7.17 1.05 4.39
CA TYR A 53 -7.39 0.95 5.82
C TYR A 53 -6.32 1.71 6.62
N LEU A 54 -5.06 1.64 6.17
CA LEU A 54 -3.92 2.34 6.75
C LEU A 54 -3.56 3.56 5.91
N TYR A 55 -3.18 4.64 6.57
CA TYR A 55 -2.50 5.76 5.91
C TYR A 55 -1.14 5.31 5.38
N PRO A 56 -0.59 5.98 4.34
CA PRO A 56 0.71 5.59 3.77
C PRO A 56 1.84 5.46 4.80
N TYR A 57 1.89 6.35 5.79
CA TYR A 57 2.91 6.31 6.85
C TYR A 57 2.71 5.15 7.83
N GLU A 58 1.47 4.80 8.17
CA GLU A 58 1.17 3.62 8.99
C GLU A 58 1.46 2.33 8.23
N GLU A 59 1.14 2.30 6.93
CA GLU A 59 1.43 1.16 6.06
C GLU A 59 2.94 0.90 5.97
N ASN A 60 3.76 1.96 5.93
CA ASN A 60 5.22 1.87 6.01
C ASN A 60 5.68 1.34 7.39
N ALA A 61 5.18 1.90 8.49
CA ALA A 61 5.55 1.45 9.84
C ALA A 61 5.23 -0.03 10.09
N VAL A 62 4.07 -0.50 9.62
CA VAL A 62 3.70 -1.92 9.69
C VAL A 62 4.64 -2.76 8.82
N SER A 63 4.97 -2.33 7.60
CA SER A 63 5.92 -3.05 6.74
C SER A 63 7.30 -3.17 7.39
N ASP A 64 7.81 -2.09 7.97
CA ASP A 64 9.10 -2.05 8.65
C ASP A 64 9.12 -2.96 9.87
N PHE A 65 8.06 -2.95 10.68
CA PHE A 65 7.92 -3.83 11.82
C PHE A 65 7.97 -5.31 11.39
N LEU A 66 7.19 -5.69 10.37
CA LEU A 66 7.15 -7.07 9.86
C LEU A 66 8.51 -7.49 9.26
N THR A 67 9.14 -6.59 8.53
CA THR A 67 10.48 -6.75 7.95
C THR A 67 11.52 -6.99 9.04
N ARG A 68 11.54 -6.17 10.09
CA ARG A 68 12.44 -6.33 11.25
C ARG A 68 12.17 -7.64 12.00
N SER A 69 10.90 -7.97 12.21
CA SER A 69 10.51 -9.22 12.88
C SER A 69 11.05 -10.45 12.12
N ALA A 70 10.92 -10.45 10.80
CA ALA A 70 11.50 -11.49 9.96
C ALA A 70 13.05 -11.52 10.00
N ALA A 71 13.70 -10.35 10.02
CA ALA A 71 15.17 -10.26 10.14
C ALA A 71 15.69 -10.81 11.47
N LEU A 72 14.93 -10.65 12.55
CA LEU A 72 15.19 -11.26 13.86
C LEU A 72 14.87 -12.77 13.90
N GLY A 73 14.45 -13.33 12.76
CA GLY A 73 14.06 -14.73 12.66
C GLY A 73 12.75 -15.03 13.36
N GLN A 74 11.82 -14.07 13.42
CA GLN A 74 10.46 -14.24 13.94
C GLN A 74 9.43 -13.70 12.92
N PRO A 75 9.28 -14.35 11.75
CA PRO A 75 8.32 -13.91 10.74
C PRO A 75 6.89 -13.99 11.29
N VAL A 76 6.17 -12.88 11.16
CA VAL A 76 4.77 -12.78 11.59
C VAL A 76 3.87 -13.48 10.57
N ARG A 77 3.01 -14.38 11.05
CA ARG A 77 2.02 -15.06 10.20
C ARG A 77 0.94 -14.06 9.72
N VAL A 78 0.50 -14.22 8.47
CA VAL A 78 -0.52 -13.37 7.80
C VAL A 78 -1.78 -13.15 8.65
N LYS A 79 -2.22 -14.18 9.38
CA LYS A 79 -3.41 -14.10 10.26
C LYS A 79 -3.30 -13.04 11.37
N TYR A 80 -2.09 -12.65 11.77
CA TYR A 80 -1.85 -11.64 12.81
C TYR A 80 -1.64 -10.23 12.25
N MET A 81 -1.40 -10.08 10.94
CA MET A 81 -1.22 -8.78 10.31
C MET A 81 -2.40 -7.83 10.51
N PRO A 82 -3.69 -8.26 10.44
CA PRO A 82 -4.81 -7.38 10.72
C PRO A 82 -4.80 -6.78 12.13
N ALA A 83 -4.42 -7.55 13.14
CA ALA A 83 -4.36 -7.08 14.52
C ALA A 83 -3.21 -6.06 14.72
N ILE A 84 -2.08 -6.28 14.05
CA ILE A 84 -0.96 -5.33 14.05
C ILE A 84 -1.36 -4.03 13.35
N ALA A 85 -2.01 -4.12 12.18
CA ALA A 85 -2.53 -2.97 11.46
C ALA A 85 -3.52 -2.17 12.31
N PHE A 86 -4.45 -2.85 12.99
CA PHE A 86 -5.38 -2.22 13.92
C PHE A 86 -4.66 -1.49 15.06
N SER A 87 -3.60 -2.11 15.61
CA SER A 87 -2.79 -1.49 16.66
C SER A 87 -2.08 -0.22 16.16
N ALA A 88 -1.61 -0.21 14.91
CA ALA A 88 -1.01 0.98 14.30
C ALA A 88 -1.98 2.17 14.20
N THR A 89 -3.28 1.90 13.97
CA THR A 89 -4.30 2.97 13.91
C THR A 89 -4.64 3.60 15.26
N ARG A 90 -4.13 3.08 16.38
CA ARG A 90 -4.42 3.63 17.71
C ARG A 90 -3.89 5.05 17.91
N HIS A 91 -2.84 5.42 17.17
CA HIS A 91 -2.27 6.78 17.20
C HIS A 91 -3.15 7.83 16.54
N ARG A 92 -4.22 7.43 15.83
CA ARG A 92 -5.17 8.35 15.24
C ARG A 92 -6.04 9.04 16.29
N PRO A 93 -6.55 10.25 15.99
CA PRO A 93 -7.66 10.85 16.71
C PRO A 93 -8.85 9.88 16.81
N GLU A 94 -9.63 9.99 17.87
CA GLU A 94 -10.73 9.06 18.14
C GLU A 94 -11.80 9.05 17.04
N ALA A 95 -12.03 10.19 16.38
CA ALA A 95 -12.94 10.32 15.25
C ALA A 95 -12.51 9.52 14.00
N ASP A 96 -11.20 9.36 13.78
CA ASP A 96 -10.63 8.70 12.59
C ASP A 96 -10.18 7.26 12.86
N ARG A 97 -10.33 6.80 14.11
CA ARG A 97 -9.92 5.48 14.53
C ARG A 97 -10.94 4.44 14.07
N PRO A 98 -10.51 3.39 13.35
CA PRO A 98 -11.42 2.30 13.03
C PRO A 98 -11.84 1.58 14.31
N LEU A 99 -13.10 1.12 14.37
CA LEU A 99 -13.63 0.39 15.53
C LEU A 99 -13.20 -1.09 15.55
N LYS A 100 -12.82 -1.63 14.38
CA LYS A 100 -12.54 -3.05 14.20
C LYS A 100 -11.28 -3.25 13.36
N PRO A 101 -10.54 -4.35 13.60
CA PRO A 101 -9.45 -4.74 12.73
C PRO A 101 -9.96 -5.05 11.32
N PRO A 102 -9.10 -4.93 10.30
CA PRO A 102 -9.47 -5.28 8.94
C PRO A 102 -9.64 -6.79 8.79
N HIS A 103 -10.36 -7.23 7.75
CA HIS A 103 -10.57 -8.66 7.49
C HIS A 103 -9.28 -9.36 7.01
N TYR A 104 -9.20 -10.69 7.12
CA TYR A 104 -8.06 -11.47 6.62
C TYR A 104 -7.72 -11.19 5.14
N ASN A 105 -8.72 -10.95 4.28
CA ASN A 105 -8.51 -10.60 2.87
C ASN A 105 -7.76 -9.27 2.68
N TRP A 106 -7.82 -8.36 3.65
CA TRP A 106 -7.00 -7.15 3.64
C TRP A 106 -5.52 -7.50 3.78
N ALA A 107 -5.16 -8.45 4.65
CA ALA A 107 -3.77 -8.87 4.85
C ALA A 107 -3.20 -9.50 3.56
N LYS A 108 -3.96 -10.37 2.88
CA LYS A 108 -3.56 -10.89 1.56
C LYS A 108 -3.32 -9.77 0.55
N ARG A 109 -4.22 -8.80 0.47
CA ARG A 109 -4.06 -7.64 -0.43
C ARG A 109 -2.88 -6.75 -0.02
N PHE A 110 -2.58 -6.67 1.27
CA PHE A 110 -1.43 -5.93 1.78
C PHE A 110 -0.11 -6.60 1.37
N GLU A 111 0.00 -7.92 1.50
CA GLU A 111 1.16 -8.68 1.00
C GLU A 111 1.36 -8.51 -0.51
N THR A 112 0.29 -8.52 -1.31
CA THR A 112 0.42 -8.28 -2.76
C THR A 112 0.91 -6.87 -3.10
N ARG A 113 0.69 -5.87 -2.23
CA ARG A 113 1.21 -4.51 -2.40
C ARG A 113 2.65 -4.37 -1.89
N ARG A 114 3.06 -5.20 -0.94
CA ARG A 114 4.34 -5.17 -0.23
C ARG A 114 5.09 -6.46 -0.50
N THR A 115 5.57 -6.58 -1.72
CA THR A 115 6.26 -7.78 -2.20
C THR A 115 7.51 -8.09 -1.36
N GLU A 116 8.08 -7.10 -0.65
CA GLU A 116 9.14 -7.31 0.34
C GLU A 116 8.77 -8.27 1.47
N LEU A 117 7.49 -8.40 1.80
CA LEU A 117 6.99 -9.29 2.85
C LEU A 117 6.87 -10.74 2.37
N ILE A 118 6.49 -10.95 1.10
CA ILE A 118 6.32 -12.28 0.49
C ILE A 118 7.67 -13.02 0.46
N ALA A 119 8.76 -12.32 0.17
CA ALA A 119 10.10 -12.91 0.15
C ALA A 119 10.54 -13.44 1.54
N ARG A 120 9.92 -12.95 2.63
CA ARG A 120 10.33 -13.23 4.01
C ARG A 120 9.41 -14.22 4.75
N THR A 121 8.24 -14.53 4.23
CA THR A 121 7.28 -15.48 4.82
C THR A 121 7.58 -16.96 4.50
N ASN A 122 8.48 -17.24 3.56
CA ASN A 122 8.70 -18.60 3.02
C ASN A 122 9.63 -19.51 3.83
N LYS A 123 10.20 -19.06 4.96
CA LYS A 123 10.94 -19.95 5.85
C LYS A 123 10.10 -20.27 7.07
N PRO A 124 9.60 -21.52 7.22
CA PRO A 124 9.08 -21.98 8.49
C PRO A 124 10.10 -21.64 9.57
N GLN A 125 9.63 -21.10 10.69
CA GLN A 125 10.44 -21.01 11.89
C GLN A 125 10.97 -22.43 12.17
N ASP A 126 12.28 -22.63 12.07
CA ASP A 126 12.87 -23.92 12.40
C ASP A 126 12.75 -24.12 13.92
N TRP A 127 11.73 -24.87 14.33
CA TRP A 127 11.45 -25.17 15.72
C TRP A 127 12.62 -25.92 16.39
N ASN A 128 13.45 -26.64 15.62
CA ASN A 128 14.63 -27.30 16.15
C ASN A 128 15.67 -26.31 16.69
N ARG A 129 15.65 -25.05 16.25
CA ARG A 129 16.53 -24.00 16.79
C ARG A 129 16.27 -23.74 18.28
N TYR A 130 15.03 -23.86 18.73
CA TYR A 130 14.61 -23.68 20.13
C TYR A 130 14.53 -24.98 20.92
N ASN A 131 14.83 -26.11 20.28
CA ASN A 131 14.95 -27.37 21.00
C ASN A 131 16.19 -27.31 21.90
N ILE A 132 15.96 -27.41 23.21
CA ILE A 132 16.96 -27.33 24.28
C ILE A 132 17.29 -28.69 24.89
N TYR A 133 16.56 -29.75 24.54
CA TYR A 133 16.76 -31.08 25.10
C TYR A 133 18.19 -31.62 24.85
N ASP A 134 18.77 -31.35 23.68
CA ASP A 134 20.14 -31.79 23.34
C ASP A 134 21.23 -30.78 23.78
N LYS A 135 20.85 -29.66 24.40
CA LYS A 135 21.76 -28.54 24.74
C LYS A 135 22.07 -28.42 26.23
N VAL A 136 21.40 -29.22 27.06
CA VAL A 136 21.68 -29.33 28.50
C VAL A 136 22.50 -30.60 28.71
N ILE A 137 23.82 -30.45 28.84
CA ILE A 137 24.72 -31.55 29.22
C ILE A 137 24.77 -31.56 30.75
N HIS A 138 24.41 -32.68 31.36
CA HIS A 138 24.59 -32.92 32.81
C HIS A 138 26.06 -33.20 33.14
#